data_AF-A0A843HT44-F1
#
_entry.id   AF-A0A843HT44-F1
#
_cell.length_a   1.000
_cell.length_b   1.000
_cell.length_c   1.000
_cell.angle_alpha   90.00
_cell.angle_beta   90.00
_cell.angle_gamma   90.00
#
_symmetry.space_group_name_H-M   'P 1'
#
loop_
_entity.id
_entity.type
_entity.pdbx_description
1 polymer ?
#
loop_
_entity_poly.entity_id
_entity_poly.type
_entity_poly.pdbx_seq_one_letter_code
_entity_poly.pdbx_strand_id
1 'polypeptide(L)'
;MTKTERTKFIDTLEVWVKECESFYKAFKKDFSKRPDAVEELIYRCLQVVAISEYLYSAQFIDVKKYLEIADRLEKIGVTKSQRNYFAEKINKIK
;
A
#
# COMPACT_ATOMS: atom_id res chain seq x y z
N MET A 1 1.81 -20.85 -6.04
CA MET A 1 1.56 -19.75 -6.99
C MET A 1 2.54 -19.87 -8.14
N THR A 2 2.02 -20.00 -9.35
CA THR A 2 2.78 -20.07 -10.61
C THR A 2 3.43 -18.72 -10.94
N LYS A 3 4.40 -18.72 -11.86
CA LYS A 3 5.06 -17.48 -12.34
C LYS A 3 4.04 -16.50 -12.92
N THR A 4 3.06 -16.98 -13.67
CA THR A 4 1.99 -16.18 -14.29
C THR A 4 1.07 -15.54 -13.26
N GLU A 5 0.67 -16.30 -12.23
CA GLU A 5 -0.14 -15.76 -11.13
C GLU A 5 0.64 -14.70 -10.34
N ARG A 6 1.95 -14.90 -10.12
CA ARG A 6 2.81 -13.92 -9.47
C ARG A 6 2.84 -12.58 -10.21
N THR A 7 3.05 -12.61 -11.52
CA THR A 7 3.08 -11.39 -12.35
C THR A 7 1.75 -10.65 -12.28
N LYS A 8 0.61 -11.34 -12.47
CA LYS A 8 -0.72 -10.72 -12.34
C LYS A 8 -0.93 -10.08 -10.98
N PHE A 9 -0.43 -10.72 -9.92
CA PHE A 9 -0.57 -10.21 -8.55
C PHE A 9 0.26 -8.93 -8.32
N ILE A 10 1.49 -8.88 -8.86
CA ILE A 10 2.34 -7.68 -8.80
C ILE A 10 1.72 -6.55 -9.63
N ASP A 11 1.19 -6.84 -10.81
CA ASP A 11 0.50 -5.85 -11.64
C ASP A 11 -0.73 -5.29 -10.93
N THR A 12 -1.48 -6.14 -10.23
CA THR A 12 -2.63 -5.73 -9.41
C THR A 12 -2.20 -4.80 -8.27
N LEU A 13 -1.10 -5.13 -7.57
CA LEU A 13 -0.55 -4.28 -6.52
C LEU A 13 -0.17 -2.89 -7.07
N GLU A 14 0.45 -2.85 -8.25
CA GLU A 14 0.81 -1.59 -8.92
C GLU A 14 -0.42 -0.74 -9.27
N VAL A 15 -1.53 -1.36 -9.69
CA VAL A 15 -2.81 -0.67 -9.90
C VAL A 15 -3.31 -0.06 -8.59
N TRP A 16 -3.29 -0.80 -7.48
CA TRP A 16 -3.77 -0.30 -6.19
C TRP A 16 -2.92 0.86 -5.65
N VAL A 17 -1.60 0.84 -5.88
CA VAL A 17 -0.74 1.99 -5.55
C VAL A 17 -1.19 3.22 -6.35
N LYS A 18 -1.44 3.08 -7.65
CA LYS A 18 -1.90 4.18 -8.52
C LYS A 18 -3.28 4.70 -8.14
N GLU A 19 -4.18 3.83 -7.68
CA GLU A 19 -5.48 4.24 -7.15
C GLU A 19 -5.31 5.10 -5.90
N CYS A 20 -4.44 4.70 -4.96
CA CYS A 20 -4.14 5.50 -3.77
C CYS A 20 -3.58 6.88 -4.15
N GLU A 21 -2.64 6.93 -5.11
CA GLU A 21 -2.08 8.19 -5.61
C GLU A 21 -3.13 9.07 -6.30
N SER A 22 -4.02 8.48 -7.09
CA SER A 22 -5.07 9.20 -7.81
C SER A 22 -6.11 9.74 -6.85
N PHE A 23 -6.51 8.95 -5.87
CA PHE A 23 -7.43 9.36 -4.82
C PHE A 23 -6.84 10.49 -3.98
N TYR A 24 -5.57 10.37 -3.55
CA TYR A 24 -4.86 11.44 -2.86
C TYR A 24 -4.87 12.74 -3.68
N LYS A 25 -4.52 12.68 -4.97
CA LYS A 25 -4.53 13.87 -5.84
C LYS A 25 -5.92 14.49 -5.98
N ALA A 26 -6.96 13.67 -6.12
CA ALA A 26 -8.34 14.13 -6.29
C ALA A 26 -8.85 14.86 -5.03
N PHE A 27 -8.56 14.32 -3.85
CA PHE A 27 -9.17 14.78 -2.60
C PHE A 27 -8.26 15.60 -1.69
N LYS A 28 -6.96 15.77 -2.01
CA LYS A 28 -6.00 16.53 -1.17
C LYS A 28 -6.48 17.92 -0.78
N LYS A 29 -7.19 18.63 -1.66
CA LYS A 29 -7.71 19.99 -1.40
C LYS A 29 -8.95 19.99 -0.50
N ASP A 30 -9.68 18.87 -0.44
CA ASP A 30 -10.96 18.73 0.25
C ASP A 30 -10.89 17.86 1.50
N PHE A 31 -9.72 17.31 1.86
CA PHE A 31 -9.55 16.46 3.04
C PHE A 31 -10.00 17.11 4.35
N SER A 32 -9.89 18.42 4.50
CA SER A 32 -10.42 19.14 5.67
C SER A 32 -11.95 19.13 5.76
N LYS A 33 -12.62 18.87 4.64
CA LYS A 33 -14.09 18.81 4.52
C LYS A 33 -14.63 17.38 4.37
N ARG A 34 -13.74 16.40 4.18
CA ARG A 34 -14.06 14.99 3.91
C ARG A 34 -13.15 14.04 4.70
N PRO A 35 -13.33 13.96 6.03
CA PRO A 35 -12.56 13.04 6.87
C PRO A 35 -12.79 11.56 6.51
N ASP A 36 -13.97 11.22 6.00
CA ASP A 36 -14.34 9.92 5.45
C ASP A 36 -13.46 9.53 4.25
N ALA A 37 -13.21 10.45 3.33
CA ALA A 37 -12.32 10.22 2.20
C ALA A 37 -10.86 10.03 2.64
N VAL A 38 -10.42 10.75 3.68
CA VAL A 38 -9.08 10.57 4.27
C VAL A 38 -8.95 9.18 4.87
N GLU A 39 -9.95 8.74 5.63
CA GLU A 39 -9.97 7.41 6.24
C GLU A 39 -9.98 6.30 5.18
N GLU A 40 -10.77 6.43 4.12
CA GLU A 40 -10.78 5.48 3.00
C GLU A 40 -9.43 5.40 2.29
N LEU A 41 -8.80 6.56 2.02
CA LEU A 41 -7.47 6.60 1.43
C LEU A 41 -6.45 5.89 2.31
N ILE A 42 -6.45 6.18 3.61
CA ILE A 42 -5.55 5.53 4.57
C ILE A 42 -5.79 4.02 4.53
N TYR A 43 -7.04 3.56 4.60
CA TYR A 43 -7.37 2.13 4.57
C TYR A 43 -6.83 1.44 3.31
N ARG A 44 -7.06 2.01 2.11
CA ARG A 44 -6.54 1.48 0.85
C ARG A 44 -5.01 1.42 0.84
N CYS A 45 -4.35 2.49 1.27
CA CYS A 45 -2.90 2.54 1.35
C CYS A 45 -2.34 1.45 2.27
N LEU A 46 -3.01 1.18 3.38
CA LEU A 46 -2.61 0.15 4.34
C LEU A 46 -2.74 -1.26 3.77
N GLN A 47 -3.76 -1.53 2.97
CA GLN A 47 -3.88 -2.79 2.23
C GLN A 47 -2.71 -2.99 1.24
N VAL A 48 -2.30 -1.91 0.57
CA VAL A 48 -1.11 -1.93 -0.30
C VAL A 48 0.16 -2.24 0.49
N VAL A 49 0.35 -1.64 1.67
CA VAL A 49 1.49 -1.95 2.56
C VAL A 49 1.49 -3.43 2.92
N ALA A 50 0.37 -3.91 3.46
CA ALA A 50 0.18 -5.30 3.89
C ALA A 50 0.59 -6.32 2.82
N ILE A 51 0.11 -6.09 1.59
CA ILE A 51 0.39 -6.99 0.47
C ILE A 51 1.84 -6.82 0.01
N SER A 52 2.36 -5.61 -0.05
CA SER A 52 3.76 -5.37 -0.43
C SER A 52 4.74 -6.10 0.51
N GLU A 53 4.49 -6.08 1.82
CA GLU A 53 5.28 -6.81 2.82
C GLU A 53 5.15 -8.32 2.69
N TYR A 54 3.94 -8.82 2.45
CA TYR A 54 3.72 -10.25 2.18
C TYR A 54 4.50 -10.70 0.95
N LEU A 55 4.40 -9.96 -0.16
CA LEU A 55 5.09 -10.29 -1.40
C LEU A 55 6.62 -10.23 -1.23
N TYR A 56 7.12 -9.27 -0.46
CA TYR A 56 8.54 -9.19 -0.15
C TYR A 56 9.00 -10.38 0.70
N SER A 57 8.26 -10.71 1.77
CA SER A 57 8.56 -11.83 2.66
C SER A 57 8.52 -13.19 1.94
N ALA A 58 7.59 -13.33 1.00
CA ALA A 58 7.47 -14.52 0.15
C ALA A 58 8.47 -14.54 -1.03
N GLN A 59 9.38 -13.56 -1.11
CA GLN A 59 10.38 -13.40 -2.18
C GLN A 59 9.75 -13.32 -3.58
N PHE A 60 8.55 -12.74 -3.66
CA PHE A 60 7.84 -12.53 -4.91
C PHE A 60 8.21 -11.20 -5.58
N ILE A 61 8.61 -10.20 -4.79
CA ILE A 61 9.22 -8.95 -5.26
C ILE A 61 10.57 -8.74 -4.60
N ASP A 62 11.46 -7.99 -5.24
CA ASP A 62 12.74 -7.63 -4.66
C ASP A 62 12.62 -6.46 -3.66
N VAL A 63 13.71 -6.23 -2.92
CA VAL A 63 13.79 -5.13 -1.96
C VAL A 63 13.64 -3.76 -2.64
N LYS A 64 14.06 -3.62 -3.89
CA LYS A 64 13.99 -2.35 -4.63
C LYS A 64 12.53 -1.98 -4.91
N LYS A 65 11.73 -2.92 -5.41
CA LYS A 65 10.31 -2.72 -5.69
C LYS A 65 9.50 -2.51 -4.42
N TYR A 66 9.83 -3.23 -3.36
CA TYR A 66 9.24 -3.00 -2.04
C TYR A 66 9.49 -1.57 -1.55
N LEU A 67 10.74 -1.09 -1.60
CA LEU A 67 11.11 0.27 -1.19
C LEU A 67 10.48 1.34 -2.10
N GLU A 68 10.34 1.08 -3.40
CA GLU A 68 9.65 1.97 -4.35
C GLU A 68 8.18 2.17 -3.96
N ILE A 69 7.47 1.09 -3.64
CA ILE A 69 6.07 1.16 -3.18
C ILE A 69 6.00 1.92 -1.85
N ALA A 70 6.90 1.62 -0.93
CA ALA A 70 6.98 2.29 0.36
C ALA A 70 7.17 3.81 0.21
N ASP A 71 8.10 4.25 -0.65
CA ASP A 71 8.36 5.67 -0.94
C ASP A 71 7.15 6.38 -1.55
N ARG A 72 6.44 5.72 -2.47
CA ARG A 72 5.23 6.26 -3.10
C ARG A 72 4.10 6.46 -2.09
N LEU A 73 3.90 5.50 -1.19
CA LEU A 73 2.91 5.61 -0.12
C LEU A 73 3.26 6.70 0.90
N GLU A 74 4.54 6.90 1.18
CA GLU A 74 5.01 7.95 2.09
C GLU A 74 4.71 9.36 1.53
N LYS A 75 4.83 9.54 0.20
CA LYS A 75 4.49 10.81 -0.49
C LYS A 75 3.00 11.19 -0.38
N ILE A 76 2.13 10.22 -0.12
CA ILE A 76 0.68 10.45 0.06
C ILE A 76 0.26 10.46 1.54
N GLY A 77 1.23 10.47 2.46
CA GLY A 77 1.00 10.69 3.90
C GLY A 77 0.94 9.42 4.74
N VAL A 78 1.28 8.26 4.18
CA VAL A 78 1.35 7.00 4.94
C VAL A 78 2.70 6.92 5.63
N THR A 79 2.71 7.24 6.92
CA THR A 79 3.95 7.31 7.71
C THR A 79 4.55 5.94 7.99
N LYS A 80 5.86 5.90 8.28
CA LYS A 80 6.54 4.67 8.70
C LYS A 80 5.92 4.04 9.95
N SER A 81 5.45 4.83 10.90
CA SER A 81 4.77 4.32 12.11
C SER A 81 3.44 3.64 11.78
N GLN A 82 2.65 4.20 10.86
CA GLN A 82 1.45 3.56 10.35
C GLN A 82 1.80 2.24 9.64
N ARG A 83 2.81 2.20 8.77
CA ARG A 83 3.26 0.94 8.14
C ARG A 83 3.62 -0.13 9.19
N ASN A 84 4.46 0.22 10.16
CA ASN A 84 4.92 -0.71 11.20
C ASN A 84 3.77 -1.27 12.07
N TYR A 85 2.81 -0.43 12.46
CA TYR A 85 1.65 -0.88 13.26
C TYR A 85 0.86 -1.99 12.55
N PHE A 86 0.69 -1.90 11.23
CA PHE A 86 -0.02 -2.92 10.47
C PHE A 86 0.83 -4.16 10.17
N ALA A 87 2.12 -3.99 9.88
CA ALA A 87 3.07 -5.10 9.78
C ALA A 87 3.00 -6.01 11.02
N GLU A 88 2.93 -5.42 12.21
CA GLU A 88 2.76 -6.15 13.48
C GLU A 88 1.39 -6.81 13.61
N LYS A 89 0.30 -6.14 13.20
CA LYS A 89 -1.07 -6.70 13.24
C LYS A 89 -1.24 -7.88 12.28
N ILE A 90 -0.67 -7.82 11.08
CA ILE A 90 -0.76 -8.91 10.09
C ILE A 90 0.06 -10.12 10.55
N ASN A 91 1.24 -9.88 11.14
CA ASN A 91 2.03 -10.97 11.72
C ASN A 91 1.34 -11.65 12.93
N LYS A 92 0.40 -10.96 13.59
CA LYS A 92 -0.45 -11.52 14.66
C LYS A 92 -1.68 -12.30 14.15
N ILE A 93 -1.96 -12.27 12.84
CA ILE A 93 -3.03 -13.07 12.20
C ILE A 93 -2.48 -14.45 11.74
N LYS A 94 -1.20 -14.74 11.99
CA LYS A 94 -0.63 -16.10 11.86
C LYS A 94 -1.11 -17.01 12.99
#